data_AF-A0A842J574-F1
#
_entry.id   AF-A0A842J574-F1
#
_cell.length_a   1.000
_cell.length_b   1.000
_cell.length_c   1.000
_cell.angle_alpha   90.00
_cell.angle_beta   90.00
_cell.angle_gamma   90.00
#
_symmetry.space_group_name_H-M   'P 1'
#
loop_
_entity.id
_entity.type
_entity.pdbx_description
1 polymer ?
#
loop_
_entity_poly.entity_id
_entity_poly.type
_entity_poly.pdbx_seq_one_letter_code
_entity_poly.pdbx_strand_id
1 'polypeptide(L)'
;MFKFEIVYKFCLICMLILGLCLLAFSGVNFALGEYGEFWMGAHKFAGFLVALAAVLHVINRKKKLIKLANEFIDVVTRRKNPSMCNMDRIIASLEPYTIAQISQKLGFDEAEFCRTLRENGVKFSSADQTLRQIAFLNDEKIFFVLVLIVEAKFGKRFCGELKFKGAKFNGVKNAA
;
A
#
# COMPACT_ATOMS: atom_id res chain seq x y z
N MET A 1 17.85 12.65 9.18
CA MET A 1 17.01 13.28 8.12
C MET A 1 15.55 12.84 8.14
N PHE A 2 15.21 11.54 8.24
CA PHE A 2 13.80 11.08 8.22
C PHE A 2 12.88 11.69 9.30
N LYS A 3 13.37 11.91 10.52
CA LYS A 3 12.56 12.51 11.61
C LYS A 3 12.09 13.93 11.27
N PHE A 4 12.96 14.77 10.72
CA PHE A 4 12.63 16.14 10.31
C PHE A 4 11.62 16.18 9.16
N GLU A 5 11.74 15.27 8.20
CA GLU A 5 10.80 15.18 7.08
C GLU A 5 9.39 14.80 7.54
N ILE A 6 9.27 13.90 8.52
CA ILE A 6 7.97 13.51 9.10
C ILE A 6 7.36 14.69 9.87
N VAL A 7 8.16 15.36 10.72
CA VAL A 7 7.71 16.51 11.51
C VAL A 7 7.26 17.65 10.60
N TYR A 8 8.03 17.98 9.57
CA TYR A 8 7.66 19.00 8.58
C TYR A 8 6.33 18.69 7.88
N LYS A 9 6.14 17.45 7.40
CA LYS A 9 4.88 17.04 6.77
C LYS A 9 3.69 17.12 7.73
N PHE A 10 3.90 16.79 9.00
CA PHE A 10 2.87 16.89 10.03
C PHE A 10 2.52 18.35 10.33
N CYS A 11 3.52 19.21 10.55
CA CYS A 11 3.32 20.65 10.76
C CYS A 11 2.57 21.30 9.59
N LEU A 12 2.87 20.89 8.36
CA LEU A 12 2.20 21.40 7.17
C LEU A 12 0.71 21.03 7.13
N ILE A 13 0.34 19.83 7.59
CA ILE A 13 -1.07 19.42 7.73
C ILE A 13 -1.74 20.23 8.84
N CYS A 14 -1.09 20.42 9.99
CA CYS A 14 -1.63 21.25 11.07
C CYS A 14 -1.88 22.70 10.61
N MET A 15 -0.94 23.29 9.86
CA MET A 15 -1.09 24.64 9.29
C MET A 15 -2.28 24.74 8.33
N LEU A 16 -2.50 23.72 7.50
CA LEU A 16 -3.67 23.67 6.62
C LEU A 16 -4.99 23.62 7.41
N ILE A 17 -5.06 22.77 8.44
CA ILE A 17 -6.27 22.64 9.27
C ILE A 17 -6.55 23.97 9.99
N LEU A 18 -5.55 24.54 10.67
CA LEU A 18 -5.70 25.79 11.40
C LEU A 18 -6.05 26.95 10.47
N GLY A 19 -5.40 27.03 9.30
CA GLY A 19 -5.70 28.03 8.28
C GLY A 19 -7.14 27.93 7.75
N LEU A 20 -7.62 26.71 7.49
CA LEU A 20 -9.01 26.48 7.05
C LEU A 20 -10.02 26.83 8.16
N CYS A 21 -9.73 26.49 9.43
CA CYS A 21 -10.57 26.88 10.56
C CYS A 21 -10.66 28.41 10.69
N LEU A 22 -9.54 29.12 10.58
CA LEU A 22 -9.51 30.59 10.62
C LEU A 22 -10.26 31.20 9.43
N LEU A 23 -10.10 30.63 8.23
CA LEU A 23 -10.80 31.09 7.02
C LEU A 23 -12.32 30.89 7.12
N ALA A 24 -12.75 29.74 7.63
CA ALA A 24 -14.15 29.44 7.88
C ALA A 24 -14.73 30.36 8.96
N PHE A 25 -14.03 30.54 10.09
CA PHE A 25 -14.50 31.37 11.18
C PHE A 25 -14.62 32.85 10.76
N SER A 26 -13.59 33.40 10.12
CA SER A 26 -13.66 34.76 9.57
C SER A 26 -14.73 34.91 8.49
N GLY A 27 -14.92 33.90 7.63
CA GLY A 27 -15.98 33.89 6.63
C GLY A 27 -17.39 33.88 7.22
N VAL A 28 -17.62 33.13 8.31
CA VAL A 28 -18.89 33.14 9.04
C VAL A 28 -19.14 34.51 9.67
N ASN A 29 -18.14 35.14 10.28
CA ASN A 29 -18.28 36.48 10.84
C ASN A 29 -18.63 37.53 9.76
N PHE A 30 -18.07 37.42 8.55
CA PHE A 30 -18.49 38.26 7.42
C PHE A 30 -19.93 38.01 6.99
N ALA A 31 -20.40 36.76 7.00
CA ALA A 31 -21.79 36.44 6.69
C ALA A 31 -22.76 36.99 7.74
N LEU A 32 -22.32 37.16 8.99
CA LEU A 32 -23.05 37.80 10.08
C LEU A 32 -22.97 39.33 10.07
N GLY A 33 -22.25 39.92 9.10
CA GLY A 33 -22.14 41.38 8.93
C GLY A 33 -20.99 42.04 9.69
N GLU A 34 -20.13 41.26 10.34
CA GLU A 34 -18.96 41.80 11.06
C GLU A 34 -17.76 42.01 10.11
N TYR A 35 -17.73 43.15 9.43
CA TYR A 35 -16.66 43.53 8.49
C TYR A 35 -15.51 44.32 9.13
N GLY A 36 -15.17 44.04 10.38
CA GLY A 36 -14.07 44.72 11.05
C GLY A 36 -12.73 44.57 10.31
N GLU A 37 -11.91 45.62 10.30
CA GLU A 37 -10.55 45.62 9.72
C GLU A 37 -9.71 44.42 10.21
N PHE A 38 -9.87 44.05 11.47
CA PHE A 38 -9.23 42.88 12.07
C PHE A 38 -9.66 41.56 11.40
N TRP A 39 -10.96 41.33 11.24
CA TRP A 39 -11.50 40.12 10.60
C TRP A 39 -11.10 40.06 9.12
N MET A 40 -11.15 41.19 8.42
CA MET A 40 -10.70 41.33 7.02
C MET A 40 -9.22 40.98 6.86
N GLY A 41 -8.36 41.52 7.74
CA GLY A 41 -6.94 41.21 7.77
C GLY A 41 -6.67 39.73 8.08
N ALA A 42 -7.33 39.18 9.10
CA ALA A 42 -7.21 37.78 9.49
C ALA A 42 -7.64 36.82 8.36
N HIS A 43 -8.72 37.12 7.64
CA HIS A 43 -9.19 36.31 6.51
C HIS A 43 -8.19 36.31 5.35
N LYS A 44 -7.68 37.49 4.96
CA LYS A 44 -6.68 37.61 3.89
C LYS A 44 -5.39 36.86 4.25
N PHE A 45 -4.93 37.00 5.50
CA PHE A 45 -3.75 36.29 5.99
C PHE A 45 -3.96 34.77 6.01
N ALA A 46 -5.10 34.30 6.54
CA ALA A 46 -5.45 32.89 6.54
C ALA A 46 -5.53 32.33 5.12
N GLY A 47 -6.13 33.07 4.18
CA GLY A 47 -6.24 32.67 2.78
C GLY A 47 -4.87 32.51 2.11
N PHE A 48 -3.97 33.49 2.31
CA PHE A 48 -2.60 33.41 1.80
C PHE A 48 -1.83 32.23 2.40
N LEU A 49 -1.95 32.03 3.71
CA LEU A 49 -1.27 30.96 4.43
C LEU A 49 -1.78 29.57 3.98
N VAL A 50 -3.09 29.41 3.79
CA VAL A 50 -3.68 28.19 3.23
C VAL A 50 -3.21 27.94 1.81
N ALA A 51 -3.18 28.97 0.96
CA ALA A 51 -2.72 28.84 -0.43
C ALA A 51 -1.25 28.37 -0.49
N LEU A 52 -0.37 29.01 0.28
CA LEU A 52 1.05 28.65 0.34
C LEU A 52 1.25 27.23 0.89
N ALA A 53 0.57 26.90 2.00
CA ALA A 53 0.64 25.57 2.60
C ALA A 53 0.09 24.49 1.66
N ALA A 54 -0.96 24.77 0.90
CA ALA A 54 -1.53 23.85 -0.08
C ALA A 54 -0.56 23.58 -1.23
N VAL A 55 0.09 24.60 -1.78
CA VAL A 55 1.12 24.44 -2.83
C VAL A 55 2.28 23.58 -2.30
N LEU A 56 2.80 23.89 -1.12
CA LEU A 56 3.85 23.09 -0.48
C LEU A 56 3.40 21.65 -0.19
N HIS A 57 2.12 21.46 0.19
CA HIS A 57 1.54 20.13 0.39
C HIS A 57 1.58 19.30 -0.89
N VAL A 58 1.13 19.89 -2.00
CA VAL A 58 1.09 19.26 -3.32
C VAL A 58 2.49 18.89 -3.79
N ILE A 59 3.46 19.81 -3.65
CA ILE A 59 4.86 19.54 -4.01
C ILE A 59 5.43 18.38 -3.19
N ASN A 60 5.18 18.36 -1.88
CA ASN A 60 5.65 17.29 -1.00
C ASN A 60 4.98 15.93 -1.30
N ARG A 61 3.73 15.95 -1.76
CA ARG A 61 2.98 14.74 -2.15
C ARG A 61 3.07 14.41 -3.64
N LYS A 62 3.91 15.10 -4.42
CA LYS A 62 4.03 14.89 -5.88
C LYS A 62 4.19 13.43 -6.29
N LYS A 63 4.99 12.64 -5.55
CA LYS A 63 5.18 11.20 -5.83
C LYS A 63 3.88 10.40 -5.69
N LYS A 64 3.06 10.71 -4.68
CA LYS A 64 1.75 10.08 -4.48
C LYS A 64 0.75 10.53 -5.55
N LEU A 65 0.78 11.81 -5.93
CA LEU A 65 -0.07 12.35 -6.99
C LEU A 65 0.26 11.76 -8.36
N ILE A 66 1.55 11.62 -8.70
CA ILE A 66 1.99 10.95 -9.93
C ILE A 66 1.52 9.50 -9.94
N LYS A 67 1.63 8.79 -8.80
CA LYS A 67 1.11 7.42 -8.69
C LYS A 67 -0.40 7.37 -8.95
N LEU A 68 -1.17 8.21 -8.27
CA LEU A 68 -2.63 8.26 -8.45
C LEU A 68 -3.03 8.67 -9.87
N ALA A 69 -2.29 9.61 -10.48
CA ALA A 69 -2.51 10.03 -11.86
C ALA A 69 -2.22 8.90 -12.86
N ASN A 70 -1.15 8.13 -12.64
CA ASN A 70 -0.85 6.96 -13.47
C ASN A 70 -1.94 5.88 -13.32
N GLU A 71 -2.39 5.59 -12.10
CA GLU A 71 -3.52 4.68 -11.84
C GLU A 71 -4.79 5.17 -12.53
N PHE A 72 -5.10 6.47 -12.45
CA PHE A 72 -6.24 7.08 -13.13
C PHE A 72 -6.13 6.97 -14.65
N ILE A 73 -4.96 7.29 -15.22
CA ILE A 73 -4.69 7.14 -16.66
C ILE A 73 -4.87 5.70 -17.09
N ASP A 74 -4.39 4.72 -16.33
CA ASP A 74 -4.51 3.31 -16.68
C ASP A 74 -5.97 2.83 -16.69
N VAL A 75 -6.77 3.30 -15.74
CA VAL A 75 -8.23 3.05 -15.71
C VAL A 75 -8.89 3.67 -16.94
N VAL A 76 -8.60 4.94 -17.23
CA VAL A 76 -9.21 5.68 -18.36
C VAL A 76 -8.80 5.09 -19.70
N THR A 77 -7.52 4.75 -19.87
CA THR A 77 -6.98 4.21 -21.13
C THR A 77 -7.14 2.69 -21.26
N ARG A 78 -7.80 2.03 -20.29
CA ARG A 78 -7.96 0.57 -20.21
C ARG A 78 -6.66 -0.17 -20.57
N ARG A 79 -5.51 0.30 -20.08
CA ARG A 79 -4.24 -0.36 -20.41
C ARG A 79 -4.30 -1.80 -19.92
N LYS A 80 -3.96 -2.74 -20.80
CA LYS A 80 -3.86 -4.18 -20.49
C LYS A 80 -2.82 -4.48 -19.41
N ASN A 81 -1.95 -3.51 -19.09
CA ASN A 81 -0.83 -3.63 -18.20
C ASN A 81 -0.71 -2.38 -17.30
N PRO A 82 -1.48 -2.33 -16.20
CA PRO A 82 -1.55 -1.16 -15.32
C PRO A 82 -0.21 -0.90 -14.61
N SER A 83 0.07 0.37 -14.31
CA SER A 83 1.20 0.88 -13.50
C SER A 83 1.08 0.54 -12.01
N MET A 84 0.43 -0.59 -11.71
CA MET A 84 0.41 -1.13 -10.35
C MET A 84 1.84 -1.42 -9.90
N CYS A 85 2.04 -1.46 -8.57
CA CYS A 85 3.35 -1.76 -8.03
C CYS A 85 3.86 -3.09 -8.61
N ASN A 86 5.18 -3.26 -8.75
CA ASN A 86 5.77 -4.51 -9.26
C ASN A 86 5.22 -5.75 -8.53
N MET A 87 4.92 -5.64 -7.23
CA MET A 87 4.31 -6.70 -6.44
C MET A 87 2.86 -7.01 -6.85
N ASP A 88 2.04 -6.00 -7.13
CA ASP A 88 0.65 -6.19 -7.56
C ASP A 88 0.57 -6.86 -8.93
N ARG A 89 1.53 -6.56 -9.83
CA ARG A 89 1.65 -7.28 -11.12
C ARG A 89 2.03 -8.74 -10.93
N ILE A 90 2.94 -9.04 -10.00
CA ILE A 90 3.31 -10.43 -9.66
C ILE A 90 2.09 -11.16 -9.08
N ILE A 91 1.40 -10.55 -8.11
CA ILE A 91 0.17 -11.10 -7.52
C ILE A 91 -0.85 -11.39 -8.61
N ALA A 92 -1.23 -10.40 -9.41
CA ALA A 92 -2.24 -10.56 -10.47
C ALA A 92 -1.85 -11.61 -11.53
N SER A 93 -0.55 -11.80 -11.78
CA SER A 93 -0.07 -12.82 -12.72
C SER A 93 -0.16 -14.24 -12.18
N LEU A 94 -0.06 -14.43 -10.86
CA LEU A 94 -0.05 -15.75 -10.21
C LEU A 94 -1.38 -16.13 -9.57
N GLU A 95 -2.17 -15.14 -9.14
CA GLU A 95 -3.50 -15.27 -8.55
C GLU A 95 -4.46 -16.23 -9.28
N PRO A 96 -4.57 -16.19 -10.64
CA PRO A 96 -5.52 -17.04 -11.35
C PRO A 96 -5.05 -18.49 -11.53
N TYR A 97 -3.78 -18.81 -11.29
CA TYR A 97 -3.25 -20.15 -11.51
C TYR A 97 -3.39 -21.03 -10.26
N THR A 98 -3.56 -22.33 -10.50
CA THR A 98 -3.59 -23.36 -9.43
C THR A 98 -2.19 -23.68 -8.93
N ILE A 99 -2.08 -24.33 -7.76
CA ILE A 99 -0.78 -24.80 -7.26
C ILE A 99 -0.10 -25.68 -8.32
N ALA A 100 -0.83 -26.63 -8.90
CA ALA A 100 -0.32 -27.52 -9.94
C ALA A 100 0.21 -26.74 -11.17
N GLN A 101 -0.54 -25.75 -11.64
CA GLN A 101 -0.14 -24.91 -12.77
C GLN A 101 1.08 -24.05 -12.46
N ILE A 102 1.16 -23.52 -11.23
CA ILE A 102 2.30 -22.72 -10.77
C ILE A 102 3.56 -23.61 -10.71
N SER A 103 3.46 -24.79 -10.08
CA SER A 103 4.53 -25.78 -10.00
C SER A 103 5.05 -26.17 -11.38
N GLN A 104 4.15 -26.44 -12.33
CA GLN A 104 4.51 -26.78 -13.70
C GLN A 104 5.20 -25.61 -14.44
N LYS A 105 4.64 -24.41 -14.37
CA LYS A 105 5.19 -23.22 -15.06
C LYS A 105 6.54 -22.79 -14.50
N LEU A 106 6.72 -22.93 -13.20
CA LEU A 106 7.95 -22.55 -12.53
C LEU A 106 8.94 -23.73 -12.42
N GLY A 107 8.55 -24.96 -12.72
CA GLY A 107 9.44 -26.12 -12.77
C GLY A 107 9.98 -26.51 -11.40
N PHE A 108 9.11 -26.61 -10.40
CA PHE A 108 9.41 -27.20 -9.09
C PHE A 108 8.39 -28.29 -8.74
N ASP A 109 8.74 -29.18 -7.80
CA ASP A 109 7.91 -30.31 -7.43
C ASP A 109 6.63 -29.88 -6.70
N GLU A 110 5.48 -30.33 -7.19
CA GLU A 110 4.17 -29.97 -6.65
C GLU A 110 3.93 -30.55 -5.25
N ALA A 111 4.34 -31.81 -5.03
CA ALA A 111 4.09 -32.51 -3.78
C ALA A 111 4.93 -31.90 -2.64
N GLU A 112 6.20 -31.60 -2.90
CA GLU A 112 7.10 -30.90 -2.00
C GLU A 112 6.60 -29.48 -1.70
N PHE A 113 6.10 -28.77 -2.70
CA PHE A 113 5.54 -27.43 -2.48
C PHE A 113 4.27 -27.47 -1.64
N CYS A 114 3.35 -28.41 -1.91
CA CYS A 114 2.16 -28.63 -1.07
C CYS A 114 2.53 -28.95 0.38
N ARG A 115 3.56 -29.79 0.59
CA ARG A 115 4.09 -30.08 1.93
C ARG A 115 4.59 -28.81 2.60
N THR A 116 5.40 -28.02 1.90
CA THR A 116 5.96 -26.75 2.40
C THR A 116 4.86 -25.77 2.79
N LEU A 117 3.80 -25.64 1.98
CA LEU A 117 2.65 -24.78 2.29
C LEU A 117 1.97 -25.20 3.60
N ARG A 118 1.75 -26.50 3.80
CA ARG A 118 1.12 -27.04 5.03
C ARG A 118 1.99 -26.87 6.26
N GLU A 119 3.29 -27.16 6.15
CA GLU A 119 4.27 -26.95 7.22
C GLU A 119 4.33 -25.50 7.68
N ASN A 120 4.09 -24.56 6.75
CA ASN A 120 4.04 -23.13 7.00
C ASN A 120 2.64 -22.61 7.41
N GLY A 121 1.69 -23.51 7.69
CA GLY A 121 0.37 -23.15 8.20
C GLY A 121 -0.59 -22.55 7.16
N VAL A 122 -0.31 -22.72 5.87
CA VAL A 122 -1.22 -22.31 4.79
C VAL A 122 -2.37 -23.30 4.67
N LYS A 123 -3.60 -22.82 4.79
CA LYS A 123 -4.84 -23.60 4.65
C LYS A 123 -5.21 -23.75 3.18
N PHE A 124 -5.27 -24.97 2.67
CA PHE A 124 -5.81 -25.31 1.36
C PHE A 124 -6.24 -26.78 1.34
N SER A 125 -7.19 -27.10 0.47
CA SER A 125 -7.81 -28.42 0.32
C SER A 125 -7.10 -29.28 -0.74
N SER A 126 -6.72 -28.70 -1.89
CA SER A 126 -6.09 -29.44 -2.99
C SER A 126 -5.18 -28.56 -3.85
N ALA A 127 -4.33 -29.19 -4.67
CA ALA A 127 -3.44 -28.51 -5.62
C ALA A 127 -4.19 -27.84 -6.80
N ASP A 128 -5.47 -28.20 -7.00
CA ASP A 128 -6.35 -27.60 -8.01
C ASP A 128 -6.91 -26.24 -7.58
N GLN A 129 -6.69 -25.83 -6.34
CA GLN A 129 -7.11 -24.51 -5.89
C GLN A 129 -6.19 -23.42 -6.44
N THR A 130 -6.81 -22.32 -6.87
CA THR A 130 -6.08 -21.14 -7.32
C THR A 130 -5.45 -20.41 -6.15
N LEU A 131 -4.36 -19.68 -6.41
CA LEU A 131 -3.72 -18.85 -5.41
C LEU A 131 -4.68 -17.82 -4.80
N ARG A 132 -5.66 -17.33 -5.59
CA ARG A 132 -6.78 -16.49 -5.09
C ARG A 132 -7.61 -17.18 -4.01
N GLN A 133 -8.03 -18.42 -4.27
CA GLN A 133 -8.85 -19.19 -3.34
C GLN A 133 -8.08 -19.49 -2.05
N ILE A 134 -6.79 -19.83 -2.19
CA ILE A 134 -5.89 -20.06 -1.06
C ILE A 134 -5.73 -18.77 -0.26
N ALA A 135 -5.50 -17.62 -0.90
CA ALA A 135 -5.39 -16.34 -0.21
C ALA A 135 -6.65 -15.99 0.59
N PHE A 136 -7.84 -16.21 0.02
CA PHE A 136 -9.11 -15.99 0.71
C PHE A 136 -9.26 -16.83 1.99
N LEU A 137 -8.82 -18.10 1.96
CA LEU A 137 -8.86 -18.99 3.12
C LEU A 137 -7.82 -18.65 4.21
N ASN A 138 -6.86 -17.77 3.90
CA ASN A 138 -5.74 -17.43 4.76
C ASN A 138 -5.68 -15.93 5.10
N ASP A 139 -6.83 -15.27 5.26
CA ASP A 139 -6.92 -13.83 5.60
C ASP A 139 -6.21 -12.92 4.59
N GLU A 140 -6.34 -13.20 3.29
CA GLU A 140 -5.71 -12.44 2.20
C GLU A 140 -4.16 -12.39 2.25
N LYS A 141 -3.51 -13.35 2.93
CA LYS A 141 -2.04 -13.48 3.03
C LYS A 141 -1.37 -13.98 1.74
N ILE A 142 -1.76 -13.42 0.59
CA ILE A 142 -1.20 -13.78 -0.73
C ILE A 142 0.31 -13.54 -0.81
N PHE A 143 0.81 -12.50 -0.14
CA PHE A 143 2.24 -12.18 -0.09
C PHE A 143 3.05 -13.32 0.54
N PHE A 144 2.52 -13.95 1.58
CA PHE A 144 3.20 -15.05 2.26
C PHE A 144 3.35 -16.27 1.34
N VAL A 145 2.27 -16.63 0.64
CA VAL A 145 2.30 -17.73 -0.33
C VAL A 145 3.25 -17.42 -1.49
N LEU A 146 3.31 -16.16 -1.95
CA LEU A 146 4.29 -15.73 -2.95
C LEU A 146 5.75 -15.89 -2.50
N VAL A 147 6.06 -15.58 -1.24
CA VAL A 147 7.41 -15.84 -0.69
C VAL A 147 7.73 -17.33 -0.78
N LEU A 148 6.81 -18.20 -0.36
CA LEU A 148 7.01 -19.66 -0.44
C LEU A 148 7.18 -20.16 -1.88
N ILE A 149 6.49 -19.57 -2.85
CA ILE A 149 6.67 -19.87 -4.28
C ILE A 149 8.09 -19.52 -4.75
N VAL A 150 8.61 -18.36 -4.33
CA VAL A 150 9.97 -17.92 -4.65
C VAL A 150 11.01 -18.83 -3.98
N GLU A 151 10.80 -19.22 -2.72
CA GLU A 151 11.66 -20.18 -2.03
C GLU A 151 11.69 -21.54 -2.72
N ALA A 152 10.52 -22.06 -3.12
CA ALA A 152 10.42 -23.33 -3.85
C ALA A 152 11.15 -23.30 -5.20
N LYS A 153 11.07 -22.17 -5.93
CA LYS A 153 11.74 -22.03 -7.23
C LYS A 153 13.26 -21.91 -7.10
N PHE A 154 13.74 -21.09 -6.16
CA PHE A 154 15.15 -20.72 -6.09
C PHE A 154 15.95 -21.51 -5.05
N GLY A 155 15.29 -22.34 -4.24
CA GLY A 155 15.92 -23.14 -3.18
C GLY A 155 16.59 -22.29 -2.09
N LYS A 156 16.37 -20.97 -2.09
CA LYS A 156 16.96 -20.03 -1.14
C LYS A 156 15.92 -19.71 -0.08
N ARG A 157 16.17 -20.14 1.15
CA ARG A 157 15.37 -19.77 2.32
C ARG A 157 15.51 -18.27 2.56
N PHE A 158 14.40 -17.58 2.71
CA PHE A 158 14.37 -16.15 3.01
C PHE A 158 14.81 -15.95 4.47
N CYS A 159 16.01 -15.44 4.69
CA CYS A 159 16.57 -15.19 6.04
C CYS A 159 15.94 -14.00 6.79
N GLY A 160 14.74 -13.55 6.41
CA GLY A 160 14.04 -12.46 7.08
C GLY A 160 12.99 -12.97 8.07
N GLU A 161 12.94 -12.42 9.29
CA GLU A 161 11.80 -12.63 10.20
C GLU A 161 10.55 -11.94 9.62
N LEU A 162 9.72 -12.70 8.89
CA LEU A 162 8.38 -12.25 8.52
C LEU A 162 7.43 -12.48 9.69
N LYS A 163 7.18 -11.43 10.47
CA LYS A 163 6.17 -11.44 11.54
C LYS A 163 4.80 -11.11 10.96
N PHE A 164 3.98 -12.13 10.74
CA PHE A 164 2.56 -11.94 10.44
C PHE A 164 1.73 -12.21 11.70
N LYS A 165 0.69 -11.40 11.94
CA LYS A 165 -0.27 -11.65 13.03
C LYS A 165 -0.86 -13.05 12.85
N GLY A 166 -0.51 -13.96 13.75
CA GLY A 166 -1.03 -15.33 13.81
C GLY A 166 -0.09 -16.46 13.37
N ALA A 167 1.11 -16.17 12.83
CA ALA A 167 2.09 -17.21 12.51
C ALA A 167 3.52 -16.69 12.69
N LYS A 168 4.33 -17.40 13.49
CA LYS A 168 5.79 -17.22 13.52
C LYS A 168 6.37 -18.00 12.34
N PHE A 169 7.02 -17.30 11.42
CA PHE A 169 7.86 -17.93 10.41
C PHE A 169 9.10 -18.49 11.11
N ASN A 170 9.10 -19.78 11.43
CA ASN A 170 10.31 -20.49 11.78
C ASN A 170 10.89 -21.00 10.46
N GLY A 171 11.82 -20.25 9.87
CA GLY A 171 12.62 -20.77 8.77
C GLY A 171 13.13 -22.16 9.15
N VAL A 172 12.93 -23.14 8.27
CA VAL A 172 13.33 -24.53 8.52
C VAL A 172 14.80 -24.51 8.93
N LYS A 173 15.12 -25.09 10.08
CA LYS A 173 16.51 -25.24 10.52
C LYS A 173 17.18 -26.24 9.56
N ASN A 174 18.34 -25.89 9.04
CA ASN A 174 19.12 -26.78 8.19
C ASN A 174 19.40 -28.09 8.96
N ALA A 175 18.92 -29.22 8.44
CA ALA A 175 19.56 -30.50 8.72
C ALA A 175 20.76 -30.57 7.76
N ALA A 176 21.95 -30.70 8.33
CA ALA A 176 23.19 -30.93 7.62
C ALA A 176 23.18 -32.28 6.90
#